data_AF-A0A5B0RG26-F1
#
_entry.id   AF-A0A5B0RG26-F1
#
_cell.length_a   1.000
_cell.length_b   1.000
_cell.length_c   1.000
_cell.angle_alpha   90.00
_cell.angle_beta   90.00
_cell.angle_gamma   90.00
#
_symmetry.space_group_name_H-M   'P 1'
#
loop_
_entity.id
_entity.type
_entity.pdbx_description
1 polymer ?
#
loop_
_entity_poly.entity_id
_entity_poly.type
_entity_poly.pdbx_seq_one_letter_code
_entity_poly.pdbx_strand_id
1 'polypeptide(L)'
;MVEANIQLAAALHEGLAQTDNIPKRQRLQTRQMELDVQIREVEIQRTRATLQQEQATGAAFACAKMLQDFIQSGLPLADAVTITDQLLGPVGTGINVVDGSVDLD
;
A
#
# COMPACT_ATOMS: atom_id res chain seq x y z
N MET A 1 49.80 25.30 34.53
CA MET A 1 49.92 23.93 33.96
C MET A 1 48.72 23.04 34.28
N VAL A 2 48.12 23.11 35.48
CA VAL A 2 46.95 22.30 35.83
C VAL A 2 45.70 22.65 35.00
N GLU A 3 45.46 23.93 34.73
CA GLU A 3 44.33 24.41 33.90
C GLU A 3 44.30 23.80 32.49
N ALA A 4 45.47 23.71 31.84
CA ALA A 4 45.59 23.16 30.49
C ALA A 4 45.29 21.65 30.44
N ASN A 5 45.64 20.91 31.50
CA ASN A 5 45.32 19.49 31.60
C ASN A 5 43.82 19.27 31.87
N ILE A 6 43.17 20.16 32.63
CA ILE A 6 41.73 20.10 32.85
C ILE A 6 40.98 20.39 31.54
N GLN A 7 41.41 21.40 30.78
CA GLN A 7 40.83 21.72 29.48
C GLN A 7 41.03 20.57 28.46
N LEU A 8 42.20 19.93 28.46
CA LEU A 8 42.47 18.78 27.61
C LEU A 8 41.61 17.57 28.00
N ALA A 9 41.46 17.28 29.28
CA ALA A 9 40.62 16.18 29.76
C ALA A 9 39.14 16.39 29.43
N ALA A 10 38.65 17.63 29.55
CA ALA A 10 37.28 17.98 29.16
C ALA A 10 37.06 17.83 27.65
N ALA A 11 37.98 18.33 26.82
CA ALA A 11 37.89 18.22 25.37
C ALA A 11 37.95 16.76 24.87
N LEU A 12 38.77 15.92 25.50
CA LEU A 12 38.83 14.49 25.20
C LEU A 12 37.54 13.77 25.60
N HIS A 13 36.97 14.10 26.76
CA HIS A 13 35.72 13.50 27.22
C HIS A 13 34.54 13.86 26.31
N GLU A 14 34.45 15.12 25.88
CA GLU A 14 33.39 15.60 24.99
C GLU A 14 33.54 15.04 23.57
N GLY A 15 34.78 14.95 23.06
CA GLY A 15 35.09 14.33 21.77
C GLY A 15 34.77 12.84 21.72
N LEU A 16 35.10 12.08 22.78
CA LEU A 16 34.81 10.64 22.85
C LEU A 16 33.32 10.34 23.04
N ALA A 17 32.61 11.14 23.84
CA ALA A 17 31.16 10.98 24.02
C ALA A 17 30.37 11.25 22.74
N GLN A 18 30.84 12.18 21.88
CA GLN A 18 30.26 12.40 20.57
C GLN A 18 30.53 11.24 19.62
N THR A 19 31.75 10.71 19.55
CA THR A 19 32.12 9.68 18.56
C THR A 19 31.52 8.31 18.84
N ASP A 20 31.40 7.91 20.11
CA ASP A 20 30.87 6.59 20.50
C ASP A 20 29.39 6.39 20.13
N ASN A 21 28.65 7.49 19.98
CA ASN A 21 27.22 7.47 19.71
C ASN A 21 26.85 7.60 18.23
N ILE A 22 27.78 8.05 17.37
CA ILE A 22 27.56 8.20 15.91
C ILE A 22 27.19 6.87 15.24
N PRO A 23 27.93 5.75 15.41
CA PRO A 23 27.60 4.50 14.72
C PRO A 23 26.30 3.87 15.24
N LYS A 24 25.95 4.07 16.53
CA LYS A 24 24.66 3.63 17.08
C LYS A 24 23.50 4.46 16.51
N ARG A 25 23.64 5.78 16.45
CA ARG A 25 22.62 6.67 15.87
C ARG A 25 22.37 6.36 14.39
N GLN A 26 23.44 6.17 13.61
CA GLN A 26 23.32 5.80 12.21
C GLN A 26 22.57 4.46 12.04
N ARG A 27 22.92 3.42 12.81
CA ARG A 27 22.21 2.13 12.77
C ARG A 27 20.74 2.24 13.15
N LEU A 28 20.42 3.03 14.18
CA LEU A 28 19.04 3.26 14.59
C LEU A 28 18.25 4.02 13.53
N GLN A 29 18.87 5.01 12.89
CA GLN A 29 18.25 5.77 11.79
C GLN A 29 17.99 4.88 10.56
N THR A 30 18.95 4.01 10.20
CA THR A 30 18.75 3.03 9.12
C THR A 30 17.61 2.07 9.43
N ARG A 31 17.55 1.54 10.66
CA ARG A 31 16.43 0.68 11.08
C ARG A 31 15.10 1.40 11.09
N GLN A 32 15.07 2.67 11.49
CA GLN A 32 13.85 3.46 11.49
C GLN A 32 13.33 3.67 10.07
N MET A 33 14.21 3.98 9.13
CA MET A 33 13.85 4.09 7.72
C MET A 33 13.34 2.76 7.15
N GLU A 34 13.97 1.63 7.52
CA GLU A 34 13.52 0.30 7.10
C GLU A 34 12.12 -0.04 7.64
N LEU A 35 11.86 0.26 8.91
CA LEU A 35 10.54 0.08 9.52
C LEU A 35 9.48 0.97 8.89
N ASP A 36 9.81 2.24 8.59
CA ASP A 36 8.89 3.16 7.92
C ASP A 36 8.51 2.66 6.52
N VAL A 37 9.46 2.11 5.78
CA VAL A 37 9.20 1.47 4.48
C VAL A 37 8.29 0.26 4.64
N GLN A 38 8.55 -0.61 5.62
CA GLN A 38 7.72 -1.80 5.87
C GLN A 38 6.29 -1.44 6.27
N ILE A 39 6.11 -0.44 7.14
CA ILE A 39 4.77 0.05 7.53
C ILE A 39 4.02 0.55 6.31
N ARG A 40 4.69 1.38 5.49
CA ARG A 40 4.06 1.95 4.31
C ARG A 40 3.69 0.89 3.26
N GLU A 41 4.53 -0.13 3.10
CA GLU A 41 4.22 -1.27 2.24
C GLU A 41 2.98 -2.04 2.74
N VAL A 42 2.89 -2.31 4.04
CA VAL A 42 1.71 -2.96 4.63
C VAL A 42 0.45 -2.12 4.45
N GLU A 43 0.53 -0.80 4.63
CA GLU A 43 -0.60 0.12 4.41
C GLU A 43 -1.05 0.13 2.94
N ILE A 44 -0.11 0.12 1.99
CA ILE A 44 -0.42 0.01 0.55
C ILE A 44 -1.12 -1.31 0.26
N GLN A 45 -0.61 -2.42 0.79
CA GLN A 45 -1.22 -3.74 0.59
C GLN A 45 -2.63 -3.82 1.16
N ARG A 46 -2.84 -3.30 2.38
CA ARG A 46 -4.17 -3.21 2.99
C ARG A 46 -5.11 -2.35 2.15
N THR A 47 -4.65 -1.18 1.71
CA THR A 47 -5.46 -0.27 0.89
C THR A 47 -5.84 -0.91 -0.44
N ARG A 48 -4.90 -1.63 -1.09
CA ARG A 48 -5.17 -2.38 -2.33
C ARG A 48 -6.19 -3.49 -2.10
N ALA A 49 -6.07 -4.25 -1.00
CA ALA A 49 -7.02 -5.30 -0.66
C ALA A 49 -8.42 -4.73 -0.40
N THR A 50 -8.55 -3.64 0.35
CA THR A 50 -9.82 -2.95 0.58
C THR A 50 -10.42 -2.44 -0.74
N LEU A 51 -9.62 -1.82 -1.60
CA LEU A 51 -10.07 -1.31 -2.89
C LEU A 51 -10.53 -2.44 -3.82
N GLN A 52 -9.84 -3.57 -3.84
CA GLN A 52 -10.28 -4.76 -4.58
C GLN A 52 -11.60 -5.32 -4.04
N GLN A 53 -11.75 -5.35 -2.72
CA GLN A 53 -12.99 -5.79 -2.08
C GLN A 53 -14.15 -4.84 -2.38
N GLU A 54 -13.93 -3.52 -2.30
CA GLU A 54 -14.92 -2.50 -2.66
C GLU A 54 -15.29 -2.58 -4.14
N GLN A 55 -14.32 -2.79 -5.03
CA GLN A 55 -14.59 -2.99 -6.46
C GLN A 55 -15.42 -4.25 -6.72
N ALA A 56 -15.09 -5.38 -6.08
CA ALA A 56 -15.87 -6.60 -6.20
C ALA A 56 -17.30 -6.41 -5.67
N THR A 57 -17.45 -5.73 -4.54
CA THR A 57 -18.76 -5.47 -3.92
C THR A 57 -19.58 -4.47 -4.76
N GLY A 58 -18.94 -3.43 -5.29
CA GLY A 58 -19.54 -2.43 -6.17
C GLY A 58 -19.96 -3.01 -7.52
N ALA A 59 -19.15 -3.88 -8.11
CA ALA A 59 -19.49 -4.60 -9.34
C ALA A 59 -20.68 -5.55 -9.14
N ALA A 60 -20.70 -6.30 -8.04
CA ALA A 60 -21.83 -7.15 -7.68
C ALA A 60 -23.11 -6.33 -7.44
N PHE A 61 -23.01 -5.18 -6.78
CA PHE A 61 -24.14 -4.28 -6.56
C PHE A 61 -24.65 -3.66 -7.88
N ALA A 62 -23.74 -3.22 -8.76
CA ALA A 62 -24.10 -2.70 -10.08
C ALA A 62 -24.82 -3.77 -10.92
N CYS A 63 -24.34 -5.01 -10.89
CA CYS A 63 -24.99 -6.15 -11.55
C CYS A 63 -26.40 -6.39 -11.00
N ALA A 64 -26.54 -6.49 -9.67
CA ALA A 64 -27.84 -6.69 -9.02
C ALA A 64 -28.83 -5.58 -9.34
N LYS A 65 -28.37 -4.32 -9.38
CA LYS A 65 -29.21 -3.18 -9.73
C LYS A 65 -29.65 -3.20 -11.20
N MET A 66 -28.74 -3.47 -12.13
CA MET A 66 -29.09 -3.58 -13.55
C MET A 66 -30.07 -4.72 -13.81
N LEU A 67 -29.89 -5.88 -13.18
CA LEU A 67 -30.84 -6.98 -13.25
C LEU A 67 -32.22 -6.59 -12.72
N GLN A 68 -32.28 -5.88 -11.60
CA GLN A 68 -33.52 -5.36 -11.05
C GLN A 68 -34.22 -4.41 -12.03
N ASP A 69 -33.49 -3.47 -12.61
CA ASP A 69 -34.02 -2.48 -13.57
C ASP A 69 -34.54 -3.18 -14.85
N PHE A 70 -33.85 -4.22 -15.32
CA PHE A 70 -34.31 -5.02 -16.47
C PHE A 70 -35.57 -5.84 -16.17
N ILE A 71 -35.66 -6.45 -14.98
CA ILE A 71 -36.87 -7.17 -14.56
C ILE A 71 -38.05 -6.19 -14.44
N GLN A 72 -37.81 -4.99 -13.91
CA GLN A 72 -38.83 -3.94 -13.80
C GLN A 72 -39.30 -3.41 -15.15
N SER A 73 -38.44 -3.38 -16.17
CA SER A 73 -38.80 -2.97 -17.53
C SER A 73 -39.53 -4.06 -18.32
N GLY A 74 -39.73 -5.26 -17.73
CA GLY A 74 -40.44 -6.38 -18.33
C GLY A 74 -39.55 -7.30 -19.16
N LEU A 75 -38.22 -7.17 -19.05
CA LEU A 75 -37.28 -8.07 -19.70
C LEU A 75 -37.27 -9.42 -18.97
N PRO A 76 -37.31 -10.57 -19.67
CA PRO A 76 -37.21 -11.87 -19.02
C PRO A 76 -35.81 -12.07 -18.43
N LEU A 77 -35.75 -12.76 -17.29
CA LEU A 77 -34.54 -12.92 -16.48
C LEU A 77 -33.34 -13.47 -17.28
N ALA A 78 -33.58 -14.40 -18.22
CA ALA A 78 -32.53 -14.99 -19.04
C ALA A 78 -31.83 -13.96 -19.94
N ASP A 79 -32.61 -13.06 -20.55
CA ASP A 79 -32.08 -12.00 -21.39
C ASP A 79 -31.42 -10.90 -20.55
N ALA A 80 -32.00 -10.59 -19.38
CA ALA A 80 -31.44 -9.62 -18.45
C ALA A 80 -30.04 -10.04 -17.98
N VAL A 81 -29.85 -11.30 -17.57
CA VAL A 81 -28.54 -11.86 -17.18
C VAL A 81 -27.55 -11.79 -18.34
N THR A 82 -27.97 -12.18 -19.54
CA THR A 82 -27.11 -12.17 -20.72
C THR A 82 -26.62 -10.75 -21.06
N ILE A 83 -27.51 -9.75 -20.96
CA ILE A 83 -27.18 -8.34 -21.24
C ILE A 83 -26.30 -7.76 -20.13
N THR A 84 -26.57 -8.08 -18.87
CA THR A 84 -25.75 -7.63 -17.74
C THR A 84 -24.33 -8.20 -17.82
N ASP A 85 -24.17 -9.49 -18.16
CA ASP A 85 -22.86 -10.12 -18.35
C ASP A 85 -22.09 -9.53 -19.55
N GLN A 86 -22.77 -9.10 -20.61
CA GLN A 86 -22.13 -8.40 -21.74
C GLN A 86 -21.68 -6.97 -21.39
N LEU A 87 -22.43 -6.26 -20.54
CA LEU A 87 -22.16 -4.86 -20.20
C LEU A 87 -21.16 -4.70 -19.05
N LEU A 88 -21.20 -5.58 -18.05
CA LEU A 88 -20.34 -5.52 -16.87
C LEU A 88 -19.23 -6.57 -16.87
N GLY A 89 -19.26 -7.53 -17.79
CA GLY A 89 -18.40 -8.70 -17.78
C GLY A 89 -18.93 -9.80 -16.84
N PRO A 90 -18.43 -11.04 -16.95
CA PRO A 90 -18.89 -12.14 -16.13
C PRO A 90 -18.54 -11.88 -14.66
N VAL A 91 -19.53 -11.96 -13.77
CA VAL A 91 -19.42 -11.76 -12.32
C VAL A 91 -18.42 -12.72 -11.63
N GLY A 92 -17.87 -13.71 -12.35
CA GLY A 92 -16.89 -14.68 -11.84
C GLY A 92 -15.44 -14.51 -12.33
N THR A 93 -15.16 -13.62 -13.28
CA THR A 93 -13.78 -13.38 -13.72
C THR A 93 -13.23 -12.18 -12.98
N GLY A 94 -12.52 -12.46 -11.89
CA GLY A 94 -11.62 -11.49 -11.28
C GLY A 94 -10.82 -10.80 -12.38
N ILE A 95 -11.08 -9.50 -12.50
CA ILE A 95 -10.23 -8.46 -13.08
C ILE A 95 -8.94 -9.06 -13.63
N ASN A 96 -8.90 -9.29 -14.95
CA ASN A 96 -7.62 -9.51 -15.63
C ASN A 96 -6.80 -8.26 -15.31
N VAL A 97 -5.85 -8.41 -14.40
CA VAL A 97 -4.76 -7.47 -14.22
C VAL A 97 -4.16 -7.36 -15.61
N VAL A 98 -4.38 -6.22 -16.26
CA VAL A 98 -3.56 -5.81 -17.39
C VAL A 98 -2.14 -5.90 -16.85
N ASP A 99 -1.46 -6.93 -17.33
CA ASP A 99 -0.04 -7.17 -17.15
C ASP A 99 0.65 -5.91 -17.64
N GLY A 100 1.10 -5.08 -16.69
CA GLY A 100 1.95 -3.94 -16.96
C GLY A 100 3.31 -4.48 -17.37
N SER A 101 3.38 -5.01 -18.60
CA SER A 101 4.63 -5.29 -19.30
C SER A 101 5.29 -3.94 -19.54
N VAL A 102 6.09 -3.50 -18.56
CA VAL A 102 7.03 -2.40 -18.74
C VAL A 102 8.21 -2.99 -19.48
N ASP A 103 8.18 -2.94 -20.81
CA ASP A 103 9.38 -3.07 -21.62
C ASP A 103 10.34 -1.95 -21.22
N LEU A 104 11.48 -2.34 -20.65
CA LEU A 104 12.64 -1.49 -20.47
C LEU A 104 13.61 -1.83 -21.61
N ASP A 105 13.63 -1.00 -22.64
CA ASP A 105 14.78 -0.85 -23.56
C ASP A 105 15.94 -0.10 -22.87
#